data_AF-A0A950D3L4-F1
#
_entry.id   AF-A0A950D3L4-F1
#
_cell.length_a   1.000
_cell.length_b   1.000
_cell.length_c   1.000
_cell.angle_alpha   90.00
_cell.angle_beta   90.00
_cell.angle_gamma   90.00
#
_symmetry.space_group_name_H-M   'P 1'
#
loop_
_entity.id
_entity.type
_entity.pdbx_description
1 polymer ?
#
loop_
_entity_poly.entity_id
_entity_poly.type
_entity_poly.pdbx_seq_one_letter_code
_entity_poly.pdbx_strand_id
1 'polypeptide(L)' 'MPSSIEDFTIGVEEEYQIVNPATRELSQRVRRIMPKVKKAIGDDVSNELF' A
#
# COMPACT_ATOMS: atom_id res chain seq x y z
N MET A 1 -16.90 4.37 -37.84
CA MET A 1 -15.63 4.10 -37.13
C MET A 1 -15.14 5.43 -36.60
N PRO A 2 -14.95 5.57 -35.27
CA PRO A 2 -13.85 4.90 -34.61
C PRO A 2 -14.26 4.13 -33.34
N SER A 3 -13.64 2.98 -33.13
CA SER A 3 -13.50 2.34 -31.82
C SER A 3 -12.51 3.17 -31.01
N SER A 4 -12.98 4.00 -30.08
CA SER A 4 -12.11 4.47 -29.00
C SER A 4 -11.90 3.28 -28.07
N ILE A 5 -10.88 2.46 -28.38
CA ILE A 5 -10.30 1.59 -27.37
C ILE A 5 -9.76 2.56 -26.34
N GLU A 6 -10.41 2.69 -25.19
CA GLU A 6 -9.79 3.36 -24.05
C GLU A 6 -8.42 2.68 -23.85
N ASP A 7 -7.34 3.45 -23.85
CA ASP A 7 -6.00 2.91 -23.65
C ASP A 7 -5.98 2.20 -22.30
N PHE A 8 -6.08 0.87 -22.31
CA PHE A 8 -6.14 0.08 -21.09
C PHE A 8 -4.83 0.25 -20.32
N THR A 9 -4.92 0.69 -19.07
CA THR A 9 -3.79 0.81 -18.15
C THR A 9 -3.73 -0.39 -17.20
N ILE A 10 -2.53 -0.73 -16.72
CA ILE A 10 -2.32 -1.75 -15.69
C ILE A 10 -2.10 -1.06 -14.34
N GLY A 11 -2.87 -1.47 -13.32
CA GLY A 11 -2.62 -1.13 -11.91
C GLY A 11 -1.91 -2.29 -11.21
N VAL A 12 -0.95 -1.98 -10.35
CA VAL A 12 -0.26 -2.96 -9.50
C VAL A 12 -0.42 -2.54 -8.04
N GLU A 13 -0.80 -3.48 -7.20
CA GLU A 13 -0.97 -3.28 -5.75
C GLU A 13 0.00 -4.23 -5.01
N GLU A 14 0.62 -3.71 -3.96
CA GLU A 14 1.56 -4.48 -3.13
C GLU A 14 1.18 -4.33 -1.66
N GLU A 15 0.97 -5.47 -1.01
CA GLU A 15 0.63 -5.53 0.41
C GLU A 15 1.82 -6.04 1.24
N TYR A 16 2.05 -5.38 2.36
CA TYR A 16 3.21 -5.65 3.22
C TYR A 16 2.79 -5.92 4.66
N GLN A 17 3.40 -6.94 5.26
CA GLN A 17 3.25 -7.22 6.69
C GLN A 17 4.38 -6.58 7.49
N ILE A 18 4.01 -5.86 8.56
CA ILE A 18 4.98 -5.34 9.51
C ILE A 18 5.29 -6.42 10.53
N VAL A 19 6.55 -6.83 10.62
CA VAL A 19 7.02 -7.86 11.55
C VAL A 19 7.99 -7.29 12.59
N ASN A 20 8.02 -7.91 13.77
CA ASN A 20 9.09 -7.69 14.73
C ASN A 20 10.34 -8.45 14.26
N PRO A 21 11.49 -7.80 14.02
CA PRO A 21 12.67 -8.48 13.50
C PRO A 21 13.28 -9.50 14.48
N ALA A 22 13.08 -9.33 15.78
CA ALA A 22 13.62 -10.23 16.81
C ALA A 22 12.75 -11.47 17.01
N THR A 23 11.42 -11.31 17.06
CA THR A 23 10.48 -12.41 17.35
C THR A 23 9.83 -13.01 16.11
N ARG A 24 9.90 -12.31 14.96
CA ARG A 24 9.22 -12.64 13.69
C ARG A 24 7.69 -12.62 13.75
N GLU A 25 7.12 -12.14 14.83
CA GLU A 25 5.67 -11.98 14.98
C GLU A 25 5.17 -10.73 14.26
N LEU A 26 3.88 -10.74 13.91
CA LEU A 26 3.19 -9.58 13.36
C LEU A 26 3.20 -8.42 14.37
N SER A 27 3.45 -7.22 13.87
CA SER A 27 3.54 -6.01 14.68
C SER A 27 2.48 -5.00 14.26
N GLN A 28 1.60 -4.61 15.19
CA GLN A 28 0.59 -3.57 14.99
C GLN A 28 1.18 -2.15 15.08
N ARG A 29 2.23 -1.87 14.31
CA ARG A 29 2.92 -0.56 14.28
C ARG A 29 2.47 0.33 13.12
N VAL A 30 1.37 -0.02 12.45
CA VAL A 30 0.88 0.71 11.27
C VAL A 30 0.63 2.19 11.59
N ARG A 31 0.02 2.50 12.76
CA ARG A 31 -0.21 3.89 13.22
C ARG A 31 1.07 4.74 13.28
N ARG A 32 2.22 4.13 13.56
CA ARG A 32 3.51 4.81 13.64
C ARG A 32 4.15 5.01 12.27
N ILE A 33 3.91 4.09 11.33
CA ILE A 33 4.53 4.08 10.01
C ILE A 33 3.72 4.89 9.00
N MET A 34 2.39 4.90 9.10
CA MET A 34 1.49 5.56 8.14
C MET A 34 1.81 7.04 7.88
N PRO A 35 2.12 7.89 8.89
CA PRO A 35 2.50 9.28 8.61
C PRO A 35 3.77 9.40 7.75
N LYS A 36 4.70 8.45 7.88
CA LYS A 36 5.93 8.44 7.07
C LYS A 36 5.66 7.96 5.66
N VAL A 37 4.81 6.93 5.51
CA VAL A 37 4.46 6.39 4.20
C VAL A 37 3.62 7.39 3.41
N LYS A 38 2.60 8.01 4.04
CA LYS A 38 1.84 9.10 3.43
C LYS A 38 2.70 10.27 2.97
N LYS A 39 3.76 10.60 3.73
CA LYS A 39 4.73 11.63 3.30
C LYS A 39 5.52 11.23 2.05
N ALA A 40 5.74 9.93 1.83
CA ALA A 40 6.56 9.43 0.73
C ALA A 40 5.73 9.16 -0.55
N ILE A 41 4.54 8.58 -0.42
CA ILE A 41 3.72 8.12 -1.56
C ILE A 41 2.31 8.72 -1.59
N GLY A 42 2.03 9.74 -0.76
CA GLY A 42 0.74 10.43 -0.77
C GLY A 42 -0.40 9.56 -0.28
N ASP A 43 -1.52 9.59 -0.99
CA ASP A 43 -2.73 8.84 -0.66
C ASP A 43 -2.82 7.48 -1.37
N ASP A 44 -1.80 7.08 -2.13
CA ASP A 44 -1.66 5.75 -2.74
C ASP A 44 -1.24 4.69 -1.69
N VAL A 45 -1.68 4.86 -0.44
CA VAL A 45 -1.43 3.95 0.67
C VAL A 45 -2.68 3.76 1.50
N SER A 46 -3.06 2.49 1.67
CA SER A 46 -4.13 2.06 2.55
C SER A 46 -3.57 1.25 3.72
N ASN A 47 -4.39 1.09 4.77
CA ASN A 47 -4.15 0.12 5.83
C ASN A 47 -5.35 -0.81 5.88
N GLU A 48 -5.14 -2.10 5.60
CA GLU A 48 -6.23 -3.08 5.55
C GLU A 48 -6.68 -3.59 6.92
N LEU A 49 -5.83 -3.45 7.96
CA LEU A 49 -6.12 -3.93 9.30
C LEU A 49 -6.60 -2.78 10.19
N PHE A 50 -7.91 -2.75 10.44
CA PHE A 50 -8.60 -1.79 11.32
C PHE A 50 -8.13 -1.86 12.78
#